data_AF-A0A538BB95-F1
#
_entry.id   AF-A0A538BB95-F1
#
_cell.length_a   1.000
_cell.length_b   1.000
_cell.length_c   1.000
_cell.angle_alpha   90.00
_cell.angle_beta   90.00
_cell.angle_gamma   90.00
#
_symmetry.space_group_name_H-M   'P 1'
#
loop_
_entity.id
_entity.type
_entity.pdbx_description
1 polymer ?
#
loop_
_entity_poly.entity_id
_entity_poly.type
_entity_poly.pdbx_seq_one_letter_code
_entity_poly.pdbx_strand_id
1 'polypeptide(L)'
;MRALGRVCQFDLGQLQDESTLAVRRKLPPLNRRQVGRLPDLLRQAHERWQQEQLRIPAVEGLRRRCRRLAMSLVELGEDLEGTERQLHRWKFHPALAHESAAWAWHRHREACAAVDAAALAP
;
A
#
# COMPACT_ATOMS: atom_id res chain seq x y z
N MET A 1 13.07 11.97 12.85
CA MET A 1 14.18 11.57 11.96
C MET A 1 14.55 10.07 11.96
N ARG A 2 13.92 9.17 12.73
CA ARG A 2 14.29 7.72 12.74
C ARG A 2 13.91 6.94 11.46
N ALA A 3 12.85 7.35 10.77
CA ALA A 3 12.35 6.65 9.58
C ALA A 3 13.31 6.81 8.37
N LEU A 4 13.84 8.01 8.13
CA LEU A 4 14.78 8.27 7.03
C LEU A 4 16.11 7.51 7.22
N GLY A 5 16.64 7.47 8.45
CA GLY A 5 17.83 6.67 8.75
C GLY A 5 17.62 5.17 8.50
N ARG A 6 16.42 4.64 8.79
CA ARG A 6 16.08 3.25 8.47
C ARG A 6 15.96 2.99 6.97
N VAL A 7 15.44 3.94 6.20
CA VAL A 7 15.40 3.86 4.73
C VAL A 7 16.81 3.68 4.17
N CYS A 8 17.80 4.41 4.72
CA CYS A 8 19.20 4.20 4.36
C CYS A 8 19.76 2.87 4.86
N GLN A 9 19.45 2.45 6.09
CA GLN A 9 19.89 1.17 6.65
C GLN A 9 19.44 -0.05 5.82
N PHE A 10 18.27 0.04 5.19
CA PHE A 10 17.71 -1.04 4.38
C PHE A 10 18.03 -0.90 2.87
N ASP A 11 18.97 -0.05 2.48
CA ASP A 11 19.32 0.26 1.08
C ASP A 11 18.13 0.76 0.24
N LEU A 12 17.15 1.37 0.89
CA LEU A 12 15.94 1.92 0.24
C LEU A 12 16.10 3.38 -0.15
N GLY A 13 17.10 4.05 0.41
CA GLY A 13 17.50 5.38 -0.01
C GLY A 13 18.94 5.69 0.38
N GLN A 14 19.49 6.72 -0.23
CA GLN A 14 20.86 7.17 -0.04
C GLN A 14 20.83 8.69 0.12
N LEU A 15 21.34 9.18 1.25
CA LEU A 15 21.60 10.60 1.45
C LEU A 15 22.74 11.00 0.52
N GLN A 16 22.47 11.94 -0.39
CA GLN A 16 23.47 12.48 -1.32
C GLN A 16 24.13 13.73 -0.74
N ASP A 17 23.33 14.56 -0.06
CA ASP A 17 23.75 15.75 0.67
C ASP A 17 22.81 15.97 1.88
N GLU A 18 22.95 17.08 2.60
CA GLU A 18 22.16 17.39 3.80
C GLU A 18 20.64 17.57 3.54
N SER A 19 20.24 17.75 2.28
CA SER A 19 18.86 18.05 1.87
C SER A 19 18.27 17.08 0.84
N THR A 20 19.10 16.24 0.22
CA THR A 20 18.72 15.39 -0.91
C THR A 20 18.84 13.92 -0.56
N LEU A 21 17.70 13.21 -0.65
CA LEU A 21 17.61 11.76 -0.47
C LEU A 21 17.25 11.10 -1.81
N ALA A 22 18.18 10.34 -2.38
CA ALA A 22 17.88 9.45 -3.49
C ALA A 22 17.12 8.22 -2.95
N VAL A 23 16.03 7.82 -3.59
CA VAL A 23 15.24 6.65 -3.17
C VAL A 23 15.10 5.62 -4.29
N ARG A 24 15.04 4.34 -3.92
CA ARG A 24 14.76 3.28 -4.88
C ARG A 24 13.31 3.38 -5.35
N ARG A 25 13.13 3.60 -6.66
CA ARG A 25 11.81 3.52 -7.31
C ARG A 25 11.26 2.09 -7.35
N LYS A 26 12.13 1.08 -7.26
CA LYS A 26 11.79 -0.34 -7.27
C LYS A 26 12.44 -1.05 -6.08
N LEU A 27 11.60 -1.53 -5.19
CA LEU A 27 11.99 -2.34 -4.03
C LEU A 27 12.13 -3.81 -4.47
N PRO A 28 13.32 -4.43 -4.31
CA PRO A 28 13.45 -5.86 -4.53
C PRO A 28 12.68 -6.60 -3.42
N PRO A 29 12.04 -7.74 -3.73
CA PRO A 29 11.50 -8.61 -2.69
C PRO A 29 12.64 -9.14 -1.81
N LEU A 30 12.32 -9.52 -0.57
CA LEU A 30 13.29 -10.17 0.31
C LEU A 30 13.79 -11.46 -0.33
N ASN A 31 15.11 -11.60 -0.44
CA ASN A 31 15.72 -12.81 -0.95
C ASN A 31 15.66 -13.94 0.10
N ARG A 32 15.81 -15.20 -0.33
CA ARG A 32 15.73 -16.36 0.58
C ARG A 32 16.71 -16.27 1.76
N ARG A 33 17.90 -15.70 1.55
CA ARG A 33 18.91 -15.51 2.62
C ARG A 33 18.43 -14.50 3.67
N GLN A 34 17.75 -13.43 3.25
CA GLN A 34 17.17 -12.42 4.13
C GLN A 34 15.99 -12.98 4.93
N VAL A 35 15.10 -13.76 4.28
CA VAL A 35 13.99 -14.44 4.97
C VAL A 35 14.53 -15.43 6.02
N GLY A 36 15.62 -16.14 5.72
CA GLY A 36 16.27 -17.05 6.66
C GLY A 36 16.87 -16.38 7.90
N ARG A 37 17.13 -15.06 7.86
CA ARG A 37 17.61 -14.27 9.00
C ARG A 37 16.47 -13.71 9.87
N LEU A 38 15.21 -13.89 9.47
CA LEU A 38 14.07 -13.47 10.28
C LEU A 38 13.91 -14.40 11.50
N PRO A 39 13.49 -13.85 12.66
CA PRO A 39 13.02 -14.66 13.78
C PRO A 39 12.01 -15.72 13.35
N ASP A 40 12.02 -16.88 14.02
CA ASP A 40 11.22 -18.04 13.63
C ASP A 40 9.72 -17.73 13.46
N LEU A 41 9.17 -16.92 14.36
CA LEU A 41 7.77 -16.48 14.29
C LEU A 41 7.47 -15.71 13.00
N LEU A 42 8.35 -14.80 12.60
CA LEU A 42 8.18 -14.02 11.36
C LEU A 42 8.42 -14.88 10.12
N ARG A 43 9.34 -15.84 10.17
CA ARG A 43 9.57 -16.79 9.08
C ARG A 43 8.33 -17.66 8.82
N GLN A 44 7.73 -18.21 9.88
CA GLN A 44 6.49 -19.00 9.78
C GLN A 44 5.31 -18.16 9.28
N ALA A 45 5.16 -16.93 9.79
CA ALA A 45 4.12 -16.02 9.31
C ALA A 45 4.30 -15.69 7.81
N HIS A 46 5.53 -15.45 7.37
CA HIS A 46 5.84 -15.20 5.96
C HIS A 46 5.50 -16.41 5.08
N GLU A 47 5.87 -17.63 5.51
CA GLU A 47 5.59 -18.86 4.76
C GLU A 47 4.09 -19.11 4.62
N ARG A 48 3.33 -18.98 5.73
CA ARG A 48 1.86 -19.11 5.70
C ARG A 48 1.24 -18.11 4.74
N TRP A 49 1.65 -16.85 4.82
CA TRP A 49 1.18 -15.80 3.92
C TRP A 49 1.49 -16.10 2.45
N GLN A 50 2.70 -16.59 2.11
CA GLN A 50 3.06 -16.97 0.74
C GLN A 50 2.15 -18.09 0.21
N GLN A 51 1.91 -19.13 1.02
CA GLN A 51 1.05 -20.24 0.63
C GLN A 51 -0.40 -19.79 0.40
N GLU A 52 -0.90 -18.86 1.22
CA GLU A 52 -2.21 -18.24 1.01
C GLU A 52 -2.24 -17.43 -0.28
N GLN A 53 -1.20 -16.64 -0.59
CA GLN A 53 -1.16 -15.87 -1.83
C GLN A 53 -1.19 -16.75 -3.09
N LEU A 54 -0.52 -17.92 -3.06
CA LEU A 54 -0.53 -18.87 -4.19
C LEU A 54 -1.91 -19.46 -4.48
N ARG A 55 -2.81 -19.49 -3.49
CA ARG A 55 -4.19 -19.97 -3.65
C ARG A 55 -5.14 -18.92 -4.24
N ILE A 56 -4.75 -17.65 -4.24
CA ILE A 56 -5.59 -16.56 -4.72
C ILE A 56 -5.46 -16.47 -6.25
N PRO A 57 -6.56 -16.55 -7.01
CA PRO A 57 -6.53 -16.31 -8.46
C PRO A 57 -5.91 -14.95 -8.78
N ALA A 58 -5.04 -14.88 -9.79
CA ALA A 58 -4.27 -13.68 -10.10
C ALA A 58 -5.14 -12.42 -10.27
N VAL A 59 -6.33 -12.57 -10.89
CA VAL A 59 -7.31 -11.50 -11.09
C VAL A 59 -7.85 -10.96 -9.76
N GLU A 60 -8.19 -11.85 -8.83
CA GLU A 60 -8.69 -11.49 -7.50
C GLU A 60 -7.60 -10.82 -6.66
N GLY A 61 -6.36 -11.33 -6.75
CA GLY A 61 -5.19 -10.70 -6.12
C GLY A 61 -4.94 -9.28 -6.64
N LEU A 62 -5.09 -9.07 -7.95
CA LEU A 62 -4.97 -7.75 -8.59
C LEU A 62 -6.08 -6.80 -8.13
N ARG A 63 -7.33 -7.26 -8.09
CA ARG A 63 -8.48 -6.48 -7.60
C ARG A 63 -8.30 -6.03 -6.15
N ARG A 64 -7.92 -6.95 -5.25
CA ARG A 64 -7.62 -6.64 -3.84
C ARG A 64 -6.46 -5.66 -3.69
N ARG A 65 -5.44 -5.76 -4.55
CA ARG A 65 -4.32 -4.81 -4.55
C ARG A 65 -4.77 -3.42 -5.01
N CYS A 66 -5.55 -3.35 -6.09
CA CYS A 66 -6.08 -2.09 -6.63
C CYS A 66 -6.94 -1.35 -5.58
N ARG A 67 -7.88 -2.07 -4.93
CA ARG A 67 -8.71 -1.50 -3.85
C ARG A 67 -7.91 -0.98 -2.66
N ARG A 68 -6.89 -1.72 -2.21
CA ARG A 68 -6.01 -1.27 -1.11
C ARG A 68 -5.27 0.02 -1.47
N LEU A 69 -4.72 0.08 -2.68
CA LEU A 69 -4.03 1.28 -3.17
C LEU A 69 -4.99 2.47 -3.29
N ALA A 70 -6.20 2.26 -3.79
CA ALA A 70 -7.23 3.28 -3.87
C ALA A 70 -7.57 3.84 -2.49
N MET A 71 -7.76 2.97 -1.49
CA MET A 71 -8.02 3.36 -0.10
C MET A 71 -6.89 4.21 0.47
N SER A 72 -5.63 3.80 0.29
CA SER A 72 -4.49 4.58 0.76
C SER A 72 -4.38 5.95 0.08
N LEU A 73 -4.71 6.08 -1.21
CA LEU A 73 -4.70 7.37 -1.92
C LEU A 73 -5.76 8.32 -1.35
N VAL A 74 -6.98 7.83 -1.15
CA VAL A 74 -8.07 8.61 -0.56
C VAL A 74 -7.75 9.03 0.87
N GLU A 75 -7.18 8.12 1.69
CA GLU A 75 -6.72 8.44 3.05
C GLU A 75 -5.60 9.49 3.09
N LEU A 76 -4.79 9.57 2.02
CA LEU A 76 -3.77 10.60 1.84
C LEU A 76 -4.35 11.93 1.31
N GLY A 77 -5.66 12.00 1.06
CA GLY A 77 -6.36 13.22 0.64
C GLY A 77 -6.55 13.34 -0.87
N GLU A 78 -6.26 12.31 -1.67
CA GLU A 78 -6.62 12.32 -3.09
C GLU A 78 -8.13 12.24 -3.27
N ASP A 79 -8.67 12.96 -4.25
CA ASP A 79 -10.08 12.88 -4.64
C ASP A 79 -10.35 11.64 -5.51
N LEU A 80 -11.62 11.43 -5.86
CA LEU A 80 -12.04 10.28 -6.67
C LEU A 80 -11.31 10.22 -8.03
N GLU A 81 -11.28 11.34 -8.75
CA GLU A 81 -10.67 11.43 -10.08
C GLU A 81 -9.14 11.34 -10.03
N GLY A 82 -8.50 11.95 -9.04
CA GLY A 82 -7.07 11.85 -8.76
C GLY A 82 -6.65 10.42 -8.45
N THR A 83 -7.44 9.74 -7.61
CA THR A 83 -7.26 8.32 -7.29
C THR A 83 -7.36 7.45 -8.54
N GLU A 84 -8.40 7.61 -9.36
CA GLU A 84 -8.56 6.84 -10.61
C GLU A 84 -7.39 7.07 -11.58
N ARG A 85 -7.04 8.34 -11.83
CA ARG A 85 -5.90 8.71 -12.70
C ARG A 85 -4.59 8.10 -12.20
N GLN A 86 -4.37 8.09 -10.89
CA GLN A 86 -3.17 7.51 -10.30
C GLN A 86 -3.09 5.99 -10.49
N LEU A 87 -4.19 5.28 -10.28
CA LEU A 87 -4.27 3.83 -10.54
C LEU A 87 -4.03 3.51 -12.02
N HIS A 88 -4.54 4.34 -12.93
CA HIS A 88 -4.28 4.19 -14.36
C HIS A 88 -2.81 4.45 -14.70
N ARG A 89 -2.16 5.46 -14.10
CA ARG A 89 -0.71 5.69 -14.22
C ARG A 89 0.11 4.49 -13.75
N TRP A 90 -0.36 3.78 -12.72
CA TRP A 90 0.22 2.53 -12.23
C TRP A 90 -0.16 1.28 -13.05
N LYS A 91 -0.78 1.48 -14.23
CA LYS A 91 -1.11 0.43 -15.22
C LYS A 91 -2.17 -0.57 -14.76
N PHE A 92 -3.05 -0.19 -13.84
CA PHE A 92 -4.28 -0.94 -13.61
C PHE A 92 -5.25 -0.73 -14.78
N HIS A 93 -6.02 -1.78 -15.11
CA HIS A 93 -7.05 -1.71 -16.16
C HIS A 93 -8.09 -0.63 -15.83
N PRO A 94 -8.54 0.20 -16.79
CA PRO A 94 -9.45 1.34 -16.53
C PRO A 94 -10.69 0.95 -15.73
N ALA A 95 -11.39 -0.12 -16.11
CA ALA A 95 -12.59 -0.57 -15.38
C ALA A 95 -12.30 -0.94 -13.92
N LEU A 96 -11.13 -1.53 -13.64
CA LEU A 96 -10.75 -1.90 -12.28
C LEU A 96 -10.32 -0.68 -11.45
N ALA A 97 -9.65 0.29 -12.09
CA ALA A 97 -9.26 1.55 -11.47
C ALA A 97 -10.49 2.35 -11.05
N HIS A 98 -11.44 2.51 -11.98
CA HIS A 98 -12.71 3.17 -11.72
C HIS A 98 -13.49 2.51 -10.57
N GLU A 99 -13.70 1.18 -10.64
CA GLU A 99 -14.42 0.44 -9.60
C GLU A 99 -13.73 0.58 -8.22
N SER A 100 -12.40 0.49 -8.19
CA SER A 100 -11.64 0.56 -6.94
C SER A 100 -11.63 1.96 -6.34
N ALA A 101 -11.52 3.00 -7.17
CA ALA A 101 -11.57 4.40 -6.74
C ALA A 101 -12.95 4.76 -6.17
N ALA A 102 -14.03 4.39 -6.88
CA ALA A 102 -15.40 4.60 -6.43
C ALA A 102 -15.69 3.88 -5.09
N TRP A 103 -15.27 2.61 -4.98
CA TRP A 103 -15.39 1.84 -3.75
C TRP A 103 -14.67 2.49 -2.56
N ALA A 104 -13.41 2.92 -2.76
CA ALA A 104 -12.61 3.53 -1.71
C ALA A 104 -13.20 4.89 -1.27
N TRP A 105 -13.63 5.70 -2.22
CA TRP A 105 -14.24 7.00 -1.96
C TRP A 105 -15.54 6.87 -1.16
N HIS A 106 -16.42 5.95 -1.55
CA HIS A 106 -17.66 5.67 -0.81
C HIS A 106 -17.37 5.30 0.64
N ARG A 107 -16.46 4.33 0.85
CA ARG A 107 -16.08 3.87 2.18
C ARG A 107 -15.49 5.00 3.04
N HIS A 108 -14.66 5.86 2.45
CA HIS A 108 -14.07 6.98 3.17
C HIS A 108 -15.13 7.99 3.61
N ARG A 109 -16.08 8.33 2.73
CA ARG A 109 -17.20 9.20 3.08
C ARG A 109 -18.09 8.63 4.17
N GLU A 110 -18.40 7.33 4.11
CA GLU A 110 -19.14 6.65 5.18
C GLU A 110 -18.39 6.71 6.51
N ALA A 111 -17.07 6.49 6.50
CA ALA A 111 -16.25 6.56 7.70
C ALA A 111 -16.20 7.99 8.28
N CYS A 112 -16.03 9.01 7.44
CA CYS A 112 -16.08 10.41 7.88
C CYS A 112 -17.45 10.76 8.48
N ALA A 113 -18.53 10.41 7.79
CA ALA A 113 -19.89 10.65 8.29
C ALA A 113 -20.16 9.93 9.62
N ALA A 114 -19.65 8.71 9.81
CA ALA A 114 -19.76 7.98 11.06
C ALA A 114 -18.97 8.64 12.20
N VAL A 115 -17.78 9.19 11.91
CA VAL A 115 -16.99 9.97 12.88
C VAL A 115 -17.72 11.26 13.27
N ASP A 116 -18.28 11.98 12.30
CA ASP A 116 -19.06 13.19 12.55
C ASP A 116 -20.30 12.89 13.40
N ALA A 117 -21.04 11.81 13.08
CA ALA A 117 -22.19 11.37 13.85
C ALA A 117 -21.83 10.95 15.28
N ALA A 118 -20.68 10.27 15.48
CA ALA A 118 -20.19 9.91 16.81
C ALA A 118 -19.76 11.14 17.62
N ALA A 119 -19.20 12.17 16.97
CA ALA A 119 -18.82 13.43 17.62
C ALA A 119 -20.04 14.28 18.03
N LEU A 120 -21.18 14.10 17.36
CA LEU A 120 -22.45 14.77 17.65
C LEU A 120 -23.32 14.03 18.67
N ALA A 121 -22.91 12.83 19.11
CA ALA A 121 -23.61 12.08 20.16
C ALA A 121 -23.27 12.66 21.56
N PRO A 122 -24.27 12.97 22.40
CA PRO A 122 -24.08 13.65 23.70
C PRO A 122 -23.43 12.78 24.78
#